data_AF-A0A7C6IAB5-F1
#
_entry.id   AF-A0A7C6IAB5-F1
#
_cell.length_a   1.000
_cell.length_b   1.000
_cell.length_c   1.000
_cell.angle_alpha   90.00
_cell.angle_beta   90.00
_cell.angle_gamma   90.00
#
_symmetry.space_group_name_H-M   'P 1'
#
loop_
_entity.id
_entity.type
_entity.pdbx_description
1 polymer ?
#
loop_
_entity_poly.entity_id
_entity_poly.type
_entity_poly.pdbx_seq_one_letter_code
_entity_poly.pdbx_strand_id
1 'polypeptide(L)'
;MKKTLKLTKRKLLYTSIFLVLFATVLPALDYFADGERLFRENRPEEAIPLLYKASLLEGTDSRVFIYLGLCYQQIGKPADAVSTFMRGTSVPGTTKKILYFNAGNIYFKQESFPEAVTMYTRALETDTAYAPAYLHRANAQVSMELFGQAVDDYRMYLTLDPASWQSESIRQLVSLLTEEIGTQEERALREEAANIATAAEKKAEQERYRKLMDEVSSSLQAIDNASTLSAGSEHVLQYDEEGQLE
;
A
#
# COMPACT_ATOMS: atom_id res chain seq x y z
N MET A 1 -0.85 78.14 47.48
CA MET A 1 -1.39 76.78 47.20
C MET A 1 -1.44 76.34 45.74
N LYS A 2 -1.33 77.19 44.70
CA LYS A 2 -1.44 76.76 43.28
C LYS A 2 -0.19 76.08 42.67
N LYS A 3 1.01 76.27 43.25
CA LYS A 3 2.27 75.71 42.70
C LYS A 3 2.45 74.21 42.95
N THR A 4 1.99 73.69 44.10
CA THR A 4 2.15 72.28 44.48
C THR A 4 1.25 71.34 43.65
N LEU A 5 0.04 71.79 43.29
CA LEU A 5 -0.92 71.02 42.49
C LEU A 5 -0.49 70.84 41.01
N LYS A 6 0.29 71.77 40.45
CA LYS A 6 0.86 71.64 39.09
C LYS A 6 2.01 70.62 39.04
N LEU A 7 2.77 70.49 40.13
CA LEU A 7 3.91 69.58 40.20
C LEU A 7 3.47 68.12 40.28
N THR A 8 2.39 67.84 41.02
CA THR A 8 1.79 66.50 41.12
C THR A 8 1.16 66.04 39.81
N LYS A 9 0.42 66.91 39.09
CA LYS A 9 -0.12 66.58 37.76
C LYS A 9 0.97 66.28 36.72
N ARG A 10 2.10 66.99 36.78
CA ARG A 10 3.23 66.77 35.87
C ARG A 10 3.95 65.45 36.17
N LYS A 11 4.15 65.12 37.44
CA LYS A 11 4.68 63.80 37.86
C LYS A 11 3.73 62.66 37.49
N LEU A 12 2.42 62.84 37.67
CA LEU A 12 1.40 61.86 37.27
C LEU A 12 1.39 61.63 35.76
N LEU A 13 1.56 62.70 34.98
CA LEU A 13 1.67 62.63 33.52
C LEU A 13 2.93 61.86 33.09
N TYR A 14 4.09 62.12 33.72
CA TYR A 14 5.32 61.37 33.44
C TYR A 14 5.22 59.91 33.87
N THR A 15 4.61 59.58 35.01
CA THR A 15 4.40 58.18 35.42
C THR A 15 3.40 57.46 34.51
N SER A 16 2.33 58.13 34.05
CA SER A 16 1.39 57.55 33.10
C SER A 16 2.00 57.37 31.71
N ILE A 17 2.81 58.32 31.24
CA ILE A 17 3.58 58.18 29.99
C ILE A 17 4.61 57.04 30.13
N PHE A 18 5.29 56.91 31.26
CA PHE A 18 6.23 55.81 31.53
C PHE A 18 5.53 54.44 31.59
N LEU A 19 4.32 54.35 32.13
CA LEU A 19 3.55 53.10 32.22
C LEU A 19 2.95 52.70 30.86
N VAL A 20 2.61 53.67 30.00
CA VAL A 20 2.19 53.43 28.62
C VAL A 20 3.39 53.13 27.70
N LEU A 21 4.57 53.68 27.98
CA LEU A 21 5.83 53.37 27.27
C LEU A 21 6.50 52.07 27.74
N PHE A 22 6.17 51.53 28.93
CA PHE A 22 6.63 50.21 29.38
C PHE A 22 5.65 49.09 29.00
N ALA A 23 4.45 49.43 28.52
CA ALA A 23 3.55 48.50 27.85
C ALA A 23 4.03 48.13 26.44
N THR A 24 5.20 48.62 26.00
CA THR A 24 5.79 48.27 24.73
C THR A 24 6.33 46.85 24.75
N VAL A 25 5.63 46.00 24.01
CA VAL A 25 6.10 44.73 23.44
C VAL A 25 6.45 43.68 24.50
N LEU A 26 5.42 43.10 25.13
CA LEU A 26 5.50 41.65 25.34
C LEU A 26 5.83 41.05 23.96
N PRO A 27 6.90 40.22 23.82
CA PRO A 27 7.13 39.54 22.56
C PRO A 27 5.82 38.83 22.21
N ALA A 28 5.32 39.07 20.98
CA ALA A 28 4.14 38.36 20.51
C ALA A 28 4.40 36.88 20.73
N LEU A 29 3.51 36.21 21.46
CA LEU A 29 3.74 34.85 21.89
C LEU A 29 3.78 33.96 20.64
N ASP A 30 4.99 33.57 20.23
CA ASP A 30 5.19 32.76 19.04
C ASP A 30 5.08 31.29 19.44
N TYR A 31 3.82 30.83 19.49
CA TYR A 31 3.49 29.44 19.80
C TYR A 31 4.21 28.44 18.90
N PHE A 32 4.48 28.80 17.64
CA PHE A 32 5.18 27.92 16.71
C PHE A 32 6.66 27.81 17.09
N ALA A 33 7.35 28.95 17.29
CA ALA A 33 8.77 28.94 17.65
C ALA A 33 9.02 28.23 18.99
N ASP A 34 8.17 28.45 20.00
CA ASP A 34 8.29 27.75 21.28
C ASP A 34 7.99 26.26 21.16
N GLY A 35 6.97 25.90 20.39
CA GLY A 35 6.63 24.50 20.11
C GLY A 35 7.73 23.76 19.35
N GLU A 36 8.31 24.39 18.32
CA GLU A 36 9.44 23.86 17.57
C GLU A 36 10.68 23.69 18.46
N ARG A 37 10.97 24.67 19.32
CA ARG A 37 12.08 24.59 20.28
C ARG A 37 11.92 23.41 21.22
N LEU A 38 10.74 23.24 21.82
CA LEU A 38 10.46 22.10 22.72
C LEU A 38 10.57 20.75 21.99
N PHE A 39 10.12 20.67 20.73
CA PHE A 39 10.32 19.48 19.91
C PHE A 39 11.81 19.16 19.70
N ARG A 40 12.63 20.18 19.38
CA ARG A 40 14.09 20.01 19.22
C ARG A 40 14.79 19.63 20.52
N GLU A 41 14.26 20.05 21.66
CA GLU A 41 14.68 19.61 23.01
C GLU A 41 14.20 18.19 23.37
N ASN A 42 13.52 17.49 22.45
CA ASN A 42 12.93 16.16 22.66
C ASN A 42 11.88 16.13 23.79
N ARG A 43 11.07 17.19 23.89
CA ARG A 43 9.97 17.35 24.86
C ARG A 43 8.61 17.43 24.13
N PRO A 44 8.17 16.37 23.43
CA PRO A 44 7.01 16.43 22.55
C PRO A 44 5.69 16.67 23.30
N GLU A 45 5.53 16.17 24.51
CA GLU A 45 4.33 16.36 25.33
C GLU A 45 4.09 17.84 25.65
N GLU A 46 5.17 18.59 25.88
CA GLU A 46 5.12 20.04 26.14
C GLU A 46 5.00 20.86 24.85
N ALA A 47 5.56 20.36 23.73
CA ALA A 47 5.47 21.00 22.43
C ALA A 47 4.04 20.97 21.85
N ILE A 48 3.33 19.84 21.99
CA ILE A 48 1.98 19.61 21.42
C ILE A 48 1.00 20.75 21.74
N PRO A 49 0.78 21.18 22.99
CA PRO A 49 -0.19 22.24 23.27
C PRO A 49 0.18 23.58 22.63
N LEU A 50 1.47 23.89 22.46
CA LEU A 50 1.91 25.11 21.78
C LEU A 50 1.74 24.99 20.26
N LEU A 51 2.19 23.91 19.66
CA LEU A 51 2.03 23.65 18.22
C LEU A 51 0.55 23.53 17.83
N TYR A 52 -0.28 22.93 18.67
CA TYR A 52 -1.73 22.88 18.45
C TYR A 52 -2.32 24.29 18.45
N LYS A 53 -1.99 25.14 19.43
CA LYS A 53 -2.42 26.55 19.43
C LYS A 53 -1.93 27.29 18.19
N ALA A 54 -0.67 27.12 17.82
CA ALA A 54 -0.11 27.72 16.60
C ALA A 54 -0.92 27.31 15.36
N SER A 55 -1.32 26.04 15.24
CA SER A 55 -2.08 25.53 14.09
C SER A 55 -3.48 26.15 13.91
N LEU A 56 -4.00 26.85 14.93
CA LEU A 56 -5.28 27.54 14.89
C LEU A 56 -5.17 29.03 14.52
N LEU A 57 -3.95 29.58 14.47
CA LEU A 57 -3.72 30.99 14.19
C LEU A 57 -3.56 31.23 12.69
N GLU A 58 -4.21 32.28 12.19
CA GLU A 58 -4.02 32.73 10.81
C GLU A 58 -2.59 33.26 10.61
N GLY A 59 -1.97 32.90 9.49
CA GLY A 59 -0.61 33.32 9.16
C GLY A 59 0.51 32.59 9.91
N THR A 60 0.19 31.57 10.73
CA THR A 60 1.20 30.67 11.31
C THR A 60 2.03 29.98 10.23
N ASP A 61 3.29 29.69 10.56
CA ASP A 61 4.17 28.88 9.72
C ASP A 61 3.57 27.51 9.41
N SER A 62 3.50 27.18 8.12
CA SER A 62 2.87 25.96 7.61
C SER A 62 3.57 24.68 8.07
N ARG A 63 4.83 24.76 8.55
CA ARG A 63 5.57 23.66 9.16
C ARG A 63 4.97 23.20 10.48
N VAL A 64 4.06 23.95 11.09
CA VAL A 64 3.37 23.56 12.34
C VAL A 64 2.75 22.15 12.25
N PHE A 65 2.18 21.79 11.09
CA PHE A 65 1.58 20.46 10.89
C PHE A 65 2.62 19.34 10.83
N ILE A 66 3.83 19.63 10.35
CA ILE A 66 4.94 18.68 10.35
C ILE A 66 5.36 18.42 11.80
N TYR A 67 5.69 19.48 12.56
CA TYR A 67 6.16 19.33 13.93
C TYR A 67 5.10 18.71 14.84
N LEU A 68 3.84 19.15 14.74
CA LEU A 68 2.75 18.61 15.57
C LEU A 68 2.51 17.12 15.29
N GLY A 69 2.51 16.72 14.01
CA GLY A 69 2.34 15.31 13.67
C GLY A 69 3.54 14.46 14.11
N LEU A 70 4.77 14.97 14.00
CA LEU A 70 5.97 14.29 14.52
C LEU A 70 5.93 14.15 16.04
N CYS A 71 5.47 15.16 16.79
CA CYS A 71 5.26 15.03 18.23
C CYS A 71 4.26 13.91 18.56
N TYR A 72 3.10 13.88 17.88
CA TYR A 72 2.12 12.81 18.07
C TYR A 72 2.70 11.42 17.77
N GLN A 73 3.53 11.31 16.73
CA GLN A 73 4.23 10.08 16.41
C GLN A 73 5.22 9.66 17.50
N GLN A 74 6.00 10.60 18.06
CA GLN A 74 6.96 10.34 19.13
C GLN A 74 6.29 9.83 20.40
N ILE A 75 5.11 10.36 20.75
CA ILE A 75 4.35 9.93 21.94
C ILE A 75 3.46 8.71 21.70
N GLY A 76 3.64 8.00 20.58
CA GLY A 76 2.90 6.77 20.29
C GLY A 76 1.44 6.96 19.89
N LYS A 77 1.09 8.13 19.33
CA LYS A 77 -0.27 8.44 18.82
C LYS A 77 -0.28 8.57 17.29
N PRO A 78 -0.11 7.45 16.55
CA PRO A 78 0.02 7.50 15.09
C PRO A 78 -1.25 7.98 14.38
N ALA A 79 -2.45 7.70 14.90
CA ALA A 79 -3.70 8.18 14.32
C ALA A 79 -3.80 9.72 14.37
N ASP A 80 -3.44 10.32 15.50
CA ASP A 80 -3.41 11.79 15.66
C ASP A 80 -2.35 12.43 14.74
N ALA A 81 -1.21 11.76 14.58
CA ALA A 81 -0.16 12.20 13.68
C ALA A 81 -0.62 12.21 12.21
N VAL A 82 -1.20 11.10 11.72
CA VAL A 82 -1.74 11.02 10.35
C VAL A 82 -2.84 12.05 10.14
N SER A 83 -3.78 12.17 11.08
CA SER A 83 -4.84 13.19 11.03
C SER A 83 -4.27 14.60 10.92
N THR A 84 -3.23 14.91 11.70
CA THR A 84 -2.54 16.20 11.67
C THR A 84 -1.87 16.46 10.31
N PHE A 85 -1.17 15.46 9.76
CA PHE A 85 -0.56 15.59 8.44
C PHE A 85 -1.60 15.82 7.36
N MET A 86 -2.69 15.03 7.37
CA MET A 86 -3.78 15.16 6.41
C MET A 86 -4.46 16.53 6.47
N ARG A 87 -4.71 17.06 7.68
CA ARG A 87 -5.20 18.43 7.84
C ARG A 87 -4.27 19.46 7.21
N GLY A 88 -2.95 19.30 7.40
CA GLY A 88 -1.95 20.18 6.79
C GLY A 88 -1.99 20.17 5.25
N THR A 89 -2.35 19.04 4.62
CA THR A 89 -2.43 18.98 3.14
C THR A 89 -3.53 19.85 2.53
N SER A 90 -4.49 20.27 3.35
CA SER A 90 -5.58 21.19 2.98
C SER A 90 -5.26 22.66 3.25
N VAL A 91 -4.12 22.97 3.87
CA VAL A 91 -3.71 24.34 4.21
C VAL A 91 -2.78 24.91 3.14
N PRO A 92 -3.05 26.10 2.58
CA PRO A 92 -2.17 26.76 1.63
C PRO A 92 -0.75 26.98 2.18
N GLY A 93 0.27 26.81 1.34
CA GLY A 93 1.67 27.03 1.71
C GLY A 93 2.32 25.89 2.50
N THR A 94 1.61 24.78 2.78
CA THR A 94 2.24 23.58 3.35
C THR A 94 3.06 22.83 2.31
N THR A 95 4.10 22.13 2.77
CA THR A 95 4.90 21.24 1.92
C THR A 95 4.24 19.87 1.85
N LYS A 96 3.21 19.74 1.00
CA LYS A 96 2.34 18.54 0.94
C LYS A 96 3.09 17.22 0.77
N LYS A 97 4.14 17.18 -0.07
CA LYS A 97 4.98 15.99 -0.26
C LYS A 97 5.54 15.44 1.05
N ILE A 98 5.98 16.31 1.97
CA ILE A 98 6.54 15.92 3.27
C ILE A 98 5.42 15.40 4.19
N LEU A 99 4.25 16.02 4.16
CA LEU A 99 3.10 15.57 4.97
C LEU A 99 2.61 14.19 4.54
N TYR A 100 2.44 13.97 3.24
CA TYR A 100 2.08 12.66 2.71
C TYR A 100 3.17 11.62 2.97
N PHE A 101 4.45 11.97 2.79
CA PHE A 101 5.57 11.08 3.09
C PHE A 101 5.60 10.65 4.56
N ASN A 102 5.40 11.57 5.50
CA ASN A 102 5.36 11.25 6.93
C ASN A 102 4.15 10.38 7.29
N ALA A 103 2.98 10.62 6.68
CA ALA A 103 1.84 9.73 6.82
C ALA A 103 2.14 8.31 6.28
N GLY A 104 2.81 8.22 5.12
CA GLY A 104 3.26 6.95 4.54
C GLY A 104 4.24 6.21 5.46
N ASN A 105 5.18 6.90 6.09
CA ASN A 105 6.10 6.30 7.06
C ASN A 105 5.38 5.71 8.28
N ILE A 106 4.28 6.33 8.73
CA ILE A 106 3.46 5.79 9.81
C ILE A 106 2.79 4.50 9.37
N TYR A 107 2.12 4.49 8.21
CA TYR A 107 1.49 3.28 7.67
C TYR A 107 2.49 2.15 7.42
N PHE A 108 3.68 2.49 6.90
CA PHE A 108 4.75 1.52 6.70
C PHE A 108 5.20 0.88 8.02
N LYS A 109 5.38 1.67 9.08
CA LYS A 109 5.72 1.16 10.41
C LYS A 109 4.62 0.29 11.03
N GLN A 110 3.37 0.49 10.62
CA GLN A 110 2.23 -0.35 11.00
C GLN A 110 2.04 -1.56 10.07
N GLU A 111 2.97 -1.81 9.14
CA GLU A 111 2.88 -2.86 8.12
C GLU A 111 1.63 -2.75 7.22
N SER A 112 0.99 -1.58 7.22
CA SER A 112 -0.11 -1.23 6.32
C SER A 112 0.46 -0.76 4.99
N PHE A 113 1.10 -1.70 4.28
CA PHE A 113 1.85 -1.40 3.06
C PHE A 113 1.01 -0.78 1.92
N PRO A 114 -0.24 -1.22 1.64
CA PRO A 114 -1.07 -0.59 0.62
C PRO A 114 -1.37 0.90 0.91
N GLU A 115 -1.65 1.24 2.17
CA GLU A 115 -1.87 2.60 2.62
C GLU A 115 -0.58 3.43 2.55
N ALA A 116 0.56 2.84 2.90
CA ALA A 116 1.86 3.47 2.76
C ALA A 116 2.16 3.82 1.28
N VAL A 117 1.97 2.87 0.36
CA VAL A 117 2.12 3.08 -1.10
C VAL A 117 1.20 4.20 -1.57
N THR A 118 -0.04 4.24 -1.10
CA THR A 118 -0.99 5.31 -1.43
C THR A 118 -0.48 6.68 -0.99
N MET A 119 0.02 6.79 0.24
CA MET A 119 0.55 8.07 0.75
C MET A 119 1.85 8.49 0.04
N TYR A 120 2.78 7.57 -0.21
CA TYR A 120 3.98 7.90 -0.98
C TYR A 120 3.66 8.31 -2.42
N THR A 121 2.66 7.68 -3.04
CA THR A 121 2.18 8.07 -4.37
C THR A 121 1.63 9.50 -4.35
N ARG A 122 0.81 9.86 -3.36
CA ARG A 122 0.36 11.25 -3.19
C ARG A 122 1.50 12.24 -2.96
N ALA A 123 2.57 11.83 -2.28
CA ALA A 123 3.76 12.67 -2.16
C ALA A 123 4.37 12.95 -3.54
N LEU A 124 4.50 11.92 -4.38
CA LEU A 124 5.03 12.01 -5.74
C LEU A 124 4.11 12.75 -6.72
N GLU A 125 2.79 12.69 -6.53
CA GLU A 125 1.83 13.52 -7.28
C GLU A 125 2.03 15.01 -7.01
N THR A 126 2.49 15.37 -5.81
CA THR A 126 2.79 16.78 -5.45
C THR A 126 4.20 17.22 -5.82
N ASP A 127 5.15 16.29 -5.90
CA ASP A 127 6.53 16.54 -6.33
C ASP A 127 7.15 15.26 -6.87
N THR A 128 7.27 15.18 -8.20
CA THR A 128 7.80 14.02 -8.92
C THR A 128 9.31 13.84 -8.75
N ALA A 129 10.03 14.81 -8.19
CA ALA A 129 11.47 14.72 -7.92
C ALA A 129 11.78 14.38 -6.45
N TYR A 130 10.77 14.02 -5.65
CA TYR A 130 10.95 13.72 -4.24
C TYR A 130 11.49 12.29 -4.03
N ALA A 131 12.81 12.14 -4.20
CA ALA A 131 13.53 10.86 -4.13
C ALA A 131 13.17 9.98 -2.91
N PRO A 132 13.04 10.49 -1.67
CA PRO A 132 12.68 9.65 -0.52
C PRO A 132 11.36 8.90 -0.68
N ALA A 133 10.38 9.47 -1.39
CA ALA A 133 9.10 8.78 -1.61
C ALA A 133 9.25 7.58 -2.57
N TYR A 134 10.11 7.66 -3.59
CA TYR A 134 10.41 6.50 -4.44
C TYR A 134 11.05 5.37 -3.65
N LEU A 135 12.09 5.69 -2.86
CA LEU A 135 12.77 4.70 -2.02
C LEU A 135 11.80 4.00 -1.06
N HIS A 136 10.99 4.77 -0.34
CA HIS A 136 10.08 4.19 0.66
C HIS A 136 8.87 3.47 0.04
N ARG A 137 8.39 3.93 -1.12
CA ARG A 137 7.35 3.22 -1.87
C ARG A 137 7.86 1.89 -2.43
N ALA A 138 9.09 1.86 -2.95
CA ALA A 138 9.76 0.62 -3.36
C ALA A 138 9.88 -0.36 -2.21
N ASN A 139 10.31 0.09 -1.02
CA ASN A 139 10.37 -0.76 0.17
C ASN A 139 8.99 -1.36 0.51
N ALA A 140 7.92 -0.56 0.48
CA ALA A 140 6.56 -1.03 0.74
C ALA A 140 6.09 -2.03 -0.33
N GLN A 141 6.43 -1.80 -1.60
CA GLN A 141 6.12 -2.71 -2.71
C GLN A 141 6.87 -4.04 -2.60
N VAL A 142 8.14 -4.04 -2.15
CA VAL A 142 8.88 -5.28 -1.85
C VAL A 142 8.16 -6.09 -0.77
N SER A 143 7.69 -5.44 0.30
CA SER A 143 6.90 -6.11 1.35
C SER A 143 5.56 -6.68 0.85
N MET A 144 5.07 -6.20 -0.29
CA MET A 144 3.87 -6.70 -0.97
C MET A 144 4.20 -7.65 -2.13
N GLU A 145 5.45 -8.05 -2.31
CA GLU A 145 5.95 -8.87 -3.44
C GLU A 145 5.69 -8.27 -4.83
N LEU A 146 5.47 -6.94 -4.90
CA LEU A 146 5.30 -6.19 -6.14
C LEU A 146 6.66 -5.80 -6.73
N PHE A 147 7.51 -6.80 -7.00
CA PHE A 147 8.93 -6.60 -7.31
C PHE A 147 9.17 -5.75 -8.55
N GLY A 148 8.38 -5.90 -9.62
CA GLY A 148 8.52 -5.09 -10.83
C GLY A 148 8.36 -3.60 -10.55
N GLN A 149 7.32 -3.22 -9.81
CA GLN A 149 7.08 -1.82 -9.43
C GLN A 149 8.17 -1.30 -8.50
N ALA A 150 8.64 -2.13 -7.56
CA ALA A 150 9.72 -1.75 -6.66
C ALA A 150 11.02 -1.47 -7.41
N VAL A 151 11.37 -2.30 -8.40
CA VAL A 151 12.55 -2.10 -9.25
C VAL A 151 12.50 -0.78 -10.00
N ASP A 152 11.34 -0.43 -10.56
CA ASP A 152 11.16 0.84 -11.27
C ASP A 152 11.35 2.05 -10.32
N ASP A 153 10.78 1.99 -9.13
CA ASP A 153 10.92 3.05 -8.12
C ASP A 153 12.36 3.16 -7.59
N TYR A 154 13.05 2.04 -7.35
CA TYR A 154 14.46 2.06 -6.97
C TYR A 154 15.35 2.66 -8.06
N ARG A 155 15.09 2.36 -9.34
CA ARG A 155 15.81 2.97 -10.47
C ARG A 155 15.56 4.47 -10.55
N MET A 156 14.34 4.92 -10.28
CA MET A 156 14.03 6.33 -10.21
C MET A 156 14.75 7.01 -9.03
N TYR A 157 14.77 6.38 -7.85
CA TYR A 157 15.55 6.86 -6.70
C TYR A 157 17.03 7.02 -7.05
N LEU A 158 17.65 6.01 -7.67
CA LEU A 158 19.04 6.05 -8.11
C LEU A 158 19.33 7.10 -9.20
N THR A 159 18.31 7.50 -9.96
CA THR A 159 18.41 8.58 -10.96
C THR A 159 18.40 9.95 -10.28
N LEU A 160 17.54 10.12 -9.28
CA LEU A 160 17.38 11.38 -8.54
C LEU A 160 18.51 11.61 -7.52
N ASP A 161 19.02 10.55 -6.89
CA ASP A 161 20.06 10.59 -5.87
C ASP A 161 21.16 9.53 -6.13
N PRO A 162 21.97 9.70 -7.18
CA PRO A 162 22.94 8.69 -7.60
C PRO A 162 24.11 8.51 -6.61
N ALA A 163 24.37 9.50 -5.76
CA ALA A 163 25.50 9.54 -4.84
C ALA A 163 25.09 9.26 -3.38
N SER A 164 23.84 8.86 -3.13
CA SER A 164 23.39 8.44 -1.82
C SER A 164 24.24 7.30 -1.27
N TRP A 165 24.41 7.27 0.05
CA TRP A 165 25.06 6.17 0.77
C TRP A 165 24.30 4.84 0.59
N GLN A 166 23.00 4.89 0.26
CA GLN A 166 22.18 3.71 -0.02
C GLN A 166 22.35 3.17 -1.45
N SER A 167 22.93 3.94 -2.38
CA SER A 167 22.82 3.65 -3.81
C SER A 167 23.41 2.30 -4.21
N GLU A 168 24.55 1.90 -3.65
CA GLU A 168 25.15 0.60 -3.97
C GLU A 168 24.29 -0.58 -3.47
N SER A 169 23.79 -0.48 -2.24
CA SER A 169 22.88 -1.49 -1.67
C SER A 169 21.59 -1.61 -2.49
N ILE A 170 21.07 -0.48 -2.98
CA ILE A 170 19.86 -0.48 -3.82
C ILE A 170 20.14 -1.09 -5.21
N ARG A 171 21.32 -0.86 -5.81
CA ARG A 171 21.69 -1.53 -7.08
C ARG A 171 21.73 -3.05 -6.92
N GLN A 172 22.31 -3.53 -5.83
CA GLN A 172 22.36 -4.96 -5.51
C GLN A 172 20.95 -5.52 -5.31
N LEU A 173 20.10 -4.81 -4.55
CA LEU A 173 18.71 -5.20 -4.36
C LEU A 173 17.94 -5.25 -5.69
N VAL A 174 18.11 -4.27 -6.56
CA VAL A 174 17.50 -4.27 -7.90
C VAL A 174 17.93 -5.49 -8.71
N SER A 175 19.21 -5.88 -8.65
CA SER A 175 19.70 -7.09 -9.32
C SER A 175 18.99 -8.34 -8.80
N LEU A 176 18.90 -8.50 -7.48
CA LEU A 176 18.26 -9.65 -6.84
C LEU A 176 16.76 -9.72 -7.16
N LEU A 177 16.06 -8.58 -7.08
CA LEU A 177 14.64 -8.51 -7.40
C LEU A 177 14.38 -8.81 -8.88
N THR A 178 15.25 -8.36 -9.79
CA THR A 178 15.13 -8.65 -11.22
C THR A 178 15.31 -10.15 -11.49
N GLU A 179 16.24 -10.80 -10.80
CA GLU A 179 16.40 -12.26 -10.88
C GLU A 179 15.15 -12.98 -10.35
N GLU A 180 14.63 -12.60 -9.18
CA GLU A 180 13.43 -13.22 -8.61
C GLU A 180 12.22 -13.06 -9.55
N ILE A 181 12.02 -11.89 -10.17
CA ILE A 181 10.96 -11.69 -11.17
C ILE A 181 11.08 -12.71 -12.30
N GLY A 182 12.27 -12.89 -12.86
CA GLY A 182 12.50 -13.91 -13.91
C GLY A 182 12.17 -15.32 -13.43
N THR A 183 12.56 -15.67 -12.19
CA THR A 183 12.21 -16.98 -11.64
C THR A 183 10.70 -17.15 -11.39
N GLN A 184 9.99 -16.11 -10.98
CA GLN A 184 8.54 -16.14 -10.79
C GLN A 184 7.82 -16.33 -12.14
N GLU A 185 8.27 -15.63 -13.18
CA GLU A 185 7.76 -15.79 -14.54
C GLU A 185 7.99 -17.22 -15.07
N GLU A 186 9.18 -17.78 -14.88
CA GLU A 186 9.46 -19.18 -15.26
C GLU A 186 8.58 -20.18 -14.49
N ARG A 187 8.40 -19.98 -13.18
CA ARG A 187 7.54 -20.84 -12.35
C ARG A 187 6.09 -20.77 -12.83
N ALA A 188 5.57 -19.57 -13.10
CA ALA A 188 4.21 -19.37 -13.60
C ALA A 188 3.99 -20.06 -14.96
N LEU A 189 4.94 -19.93 -15.89
CA LEU A 189 4.87 -20.61 -17.19
C LEU A 189 4.91 -22.14 -17.06
N ARG A 190 5.74 -22.68 -16.16
CA ARG A 190 5.80 -24.13 -15.89
C ARG A 190 4.49 -24.64 -15.29
N GLU A 191 3.90 -23.90 -14.37
CA GLU A 191 2.63 -24.25 -13.75
C GLU A 191 1.48 -24.24 -14.77
N GLU A 192 1.41 -23.20 -15.62
CA GLU A 192 0.43 -23.13 -16.70
C GLU A 192 0.60 -24.30 -17.69
N ALA A 193 1.83 -24.59 -18.11
CA ALA A 193 2.11 -25.73 -19.00
C ALA A 193 1.72 -27.07 -18.36
N ALA A 194 1.96 -27.26 -17.05
CA ALA A 194 1.54 -28.45 -16.33
C ALA A 194 0.01 -28.56 -16.23
N ASN A 195 -0.69 -27.45 -16.01
CA ASN A 195 -2.15 -27.41 -16.00
C ASN A 195 -2.75 -27.75 -17.38
N ILE A 196 -2.14 -27.26 -18.46
CA ILE A 196 -2.55 -27.59 -19.83
C ILE A 196 -2.31 -29.08 -20.13
N ALA A 197 -1.13 -29.60 -19.76
CA ALA A 197 -0.78 -31.01 -19.98
C ALA A 197 -1.75 -31.95 -19.23
N THR A 198 -2.00 -31.68 -17.95
CA THR A 198 -2.95 -32.47 -17.14
C THR A 198 -4.39 -32.38 -17.67
N ALA A 199 -4.82 -31.21 -18.17
CA ALA A 199 -6.12 -31.07 -18.81
C ALA A 199 -6.20 -31.86 -20.13
N ALA A 200 -5.14 -31.86 -20.93
CA ALA A 200 -5.06 -32.62 -22.17
C ALA A 200 -5.07 -34.15 -21.91
N GLU A 201 -4.36 -34.62 -20.89
CA GLU A 201 -4.35 -36.03 -20.47
C GLU A 201 -5.75 -36.49 -20.04
N LYS A 202 -6.42 -35.73 -19.16
CA LYS A 202 -7.81 -36.03 -18.74
C LYS A 202 -8.77 -36.08 -19.92
N LYS A 203 -8.64 -35.16 -20.87
CA LYS A 203 -9.47 -35.15 -22.08
C LYS A 203 -9.19 -36.38 -22.96
N ALA A 204 -7.92 -36.74 -23.15
CA ALA A 204 -7.54 -37.93 -23.90
C ALA A 204 -8.05 -39.22 -23.25
N GLU A 205 -8.02 -39.30 -21.92
CA GLU A 205 -8.58 -40.42 -21.16
C GLU A 205 -10.11 -40.51 -21.33
N GLN A 206 -10.82 -39.39 -21.22
CA GLN A 206 -12.27 -39.34 -21.46
C GLN A 206 -12.65 -39.76 -22.88
N GLU A 207 -11.90 -39.31 -23.88
CA GLU A 207 -12.10 -39.71 -25.27
C GLU A 207 -11.83 -41.21 -25.49
N ARG A 208 -10.79 -41.75 -24.86
CA ARG A 208 -10.51 -43.21 -24.88
C ARG A 208 -11.64 -44.01 -24.23
N TYR A 209 -12.11 -43.59 -23.06
CA TYR A 209 -13.22 -44.23 -22.37
C TYR A 209 -14.50 -44.21 -23.22
N ARG A 210 -14.82 -43.05 -23.83
CA ARG A 210 -15.96 -42.92 -24.72
C ARG A 210 -15.89 -43.87 -25.92
N LYS A 211 -14.74 -43.93 -26.61
CA LYS A 211 -14.53 -44.84 -27.74
C LYS A 211 -14.70 -46.31 -27.34
N LEU A 212 -14.16 -46.71 -26.19
CA LEU A 212 -14.31 -48.07 -25.67
C LEU A 212 -15.78 -48.41 -25.40
N MET A 213 -16.53 -47.49 -24.79
CA MET A 213 -17.95 -47.71 -24.51
C MET A 213 -18.80 -47.82 -25.79
N ASP A 214 -18.50 -47.01 -26.81
CA ASP A 214 -19.16 -47.09 -28.12
C ASP A 214 -18.89 -48.45 -28.80
N GLU A 215 -17.65 -48.94 -28.75
CA GLU A 215 -17.25 -50.23 -29.33
C GLU A 215 -17.91 -51.41 -28.60
N VAL A 216 -17.91 -51.41 -27.26
CA VAL A 216 -18.61 -52.42 -26.43
C VAL A 216 -20.10 -52.43 -26.75
N SER A 217 -20.74 -51.26 -26.87
CA SER A 217 -22.16 -51.16 -27.21
C SER A 217 -22.47 -51.72 -28.61
N SER A 218 -21.65 -51.40 -29.61
CA SER A 218 -21.83 -51.94 -30.96
C SER A 218 -21.68 -53.46 -31.02
N SER A 219 -20.73 -54.01 -30.24
CA SER A 219 -20.47 -55.45 -30.18
C SER A 219 -21.65 -56.20 -29.55
N LEU A 220 -22.24 -55.65 -28.48
CA LEU A 220 -23.44 -56.20 -27.85
C LEU A 220 -24.64 -56.19 -28.81
N GLN A 221 -24.85 -55.10 -29.55
CA GLN A 221 -25.91 -55.04 -30.57
C GLN A 221 -25.70 -56.06 -31.68
N ALA A 222 -24.47 -56.29 -32.12
CA ALA A 222 -24.16 -57.30 -33.13
C ALA A 222 -24.47 -58.73 -32.63
N ILE A 223 -24.19 -59.03 -31.36
CA ILE A 223 -24.53 -60.32 -30.73
C ILE A 223 -26.05 -60.50 -30.64
N ASP A 224 -26.78 -59.48 -30.18
CA ASP A 224 -28.26 -59.54 -30.09
C ASP A 224 -28.88 -59.79 -31.48
N ASN A 225 -28.40 -59.09 -32.51
CA ASN A 225 -28.85 -59.29 -33.89
C ASN A 225 -28.49 -60.70 -34.42
N ALA A 226 -27.31 -61.25 -34.09
CA ALA A 226 -26.94 -62.60 -34.48
C ALA A 226 -27.79 -63.68 -33.78
N SER A 227 -28.16 -63.45 -32.51
CA SER A 227 -29.02 -64.38 -31.75
C SER A 227 -30.45 -64.44 -32.31
N THR A 228 -31.00 -63.32 -32.79
CA THR A 228 -32.33 -63.25 -33.42
C THR A 228 -32.35 -63.88 -34.82
N LEU A 229 -31.25 -63.81 -35.57
CA LEU A 229 -31.09 -64.51 -36.86
C LEU A 229 -30.90 -66.03 -36.69
N SER A 230 -30.17 -66.47 -35.66
CA SER A 230 -29.95 -67.90 -35.38
C SER A 230 -31.20 -68.63 -34.87
N ALA A 231 -32.15 -67.91 -34.24
CA ALA A 231 -33.43 -68.48 -33.80
C ALA A 231 -34.46 -68.65 -34.94
N GLY A 232 -34.18 -68.12 -36.14
CA GLY A 232 -35.11 -68.11 -37.28
C GLY A 232 -34.96 -69.27 -38.28
N SER A 233 -33.96 -70.15 -38.13
CA SER A 233 -33.66 -71.20 -39.12
C SER A 233 -33.80 -72.65 -38.63
N GLU A 234 -34.50 -72.89 -37.51
CA GLU A 234 -34.80 -74.25 -37.07
C GLU A 234 -36.05 -74.78 -37.78
N HIS A 235 -35.87 -75.26 -39.00
CA HIS A 235 -36.89 -76.06 -39.70
C HIS A 235 -37.01 -77.40 -38.97
N VAL A 236 -38.07 -77.57 -38.18
CA VAL A 236 -38.43 -78.84 -37.54
C VAL A 236 -38.73 -79.86 -38.64
N LEU A 237 -37.80 -80.77 -38.89
CA LEU A 237 -38.08 -82.01 -39.62
C LEU A 237 -38.80 -82.94 -38.65
N GLN A 238 -40.11 -83.07 -38.85
CA GLN A 238 -40.94 -84.09 -38.24
C GLN A 238 -40.51 -85.44 -38.83
N TYR A 239 -39.78 -86.24 -38.07
CA TYR A 239 -39.54 -87.64 -38.38
C TYR A 239 -40.70 -88.45 -37.78
N ASP A 240 -41.51 -89.04 -38.66
CA ASP A 240 -42.45 -90.12 -38.31
C ASP A 240 -41.64 -91.37 -37.92
N GLU A 241 -41.72 -91.79 -36.66
CA GLU A 241 -41.29 -93.13 -36.24
C GLU A 241 -42.43 -94.13 -36.50
N GLU A 242 -42.49 -94.67 -37.72
CA GLU A 242 -43.01 -96.02 -37.93
C GLU A 242 -41.94 -97.03 -37.48
N GLY A 243 -42.32 -97.88 -36.53
CA GLY A 243 -41.39 -98.73 -35.80
C GLY A 243 -40.89 -99.95 -36.55
N GLN A 244 -40.06 -100.73 -35.86
CA GLN A 244 -40.21 -102.18 -35.77
C GLN A 244 -39.36 -102.74 -34.63
N LEU A 245 -40.03 -103.56 -33.83
CA LEU A 245 -39.48 -104.46 -32.83
C LEU A 245 -38.83 -105.66 -33.54
N GLU A 246 -37.60 -106.00 -33.15
CA GLU A 246 -37.12 -107.38 -32.94
C GLU A 246 -35.80 -107.38 -32.13
#